data_AF-A0A2R6KV26-F1
#
_entry.id   AF-A0A2R6KV26-F1
#
_cell.length_a   1.000
_cell.length_b   1.000
_cell.length_c   1.000
_cell.angle_alpha   90.00
_cell.angle_beta   90.00
_cell.angle_gamma   90.00
#
_symmetry.space_group_name_H-M   'P 1'
#
loop_
_entity.id
_entity.type
_entity.pdbx_description
1 polymer ?
#
loop_
_entity_poly.entity_id
_entity_poly.type
_entity_poly.pdbx_seq_one_letter_code
_entity_poly.pdbx_strand_id
1 'polypeptide(L)'
;VPLRVETVPCPREPVRLTRLEPLELLPEDLPATLVEFTPRQREVLRFAFERGYYEWPREVDAKTLADELGIAKATMLEHLRKAEGKVLNAYGIDDR
;
A
#
# COMPACT_ATOMS: atom_id res chain seq x y z
N VAL A 1 -6.48 21.70 -3.47
CA VAL A 1 -5.10 22.23 -3.33
C VAL A 1 -4.16 21.09 -3.69
N PRO A 2 -3.33 21.19 -4.74
CA PRO A 2 -2.42 20.10 -5.07
C PRO A 2 -1.28 20.05 -4.04
N LEU A 3 -1.00 18.87 -3.51
CA LEU A 3 0.14 18.62 -2.62
C LEU A 3 1.43 18.89 -3.39
N ARG A 4 2.26 19.79 -2.85
CA ARG A 4 3.56 20.12 -3.42
C ARG A 4 4.52 18.96 -3.13
N VAL A 5 4.80 18.13 -4.13
CA VAL A 5 5.84 17.10 -4.04
C VAL A 5 7.17 17.78 -4.31
N GLU A 6 7.92 18.10 -3.24
CA GLU A 6 9.31 18.56 -3.38
C GLU A 6 10.22 17.34 -3.45
N THR A 7 10.93 17.18 -4.57
CA THR A 7 12.05 16.24 -4.66
C THR A 7 13.19 16.79 -3.81
N VAL A 8 13.36 16.25 -2.61
CA VAL A 8 14.50 16.56 -1.74
C VAL A 8 15.73 15.87 -2.33
N PRO A 9 16.76 16.60 -2.80
CA PRO A 9 17.98 15.98 -3.30
C PRO A 9 18.63 15.21 -2.15
N CYS A 10 18.95 13.93 -2.39
CA CYS A 10 19.63 13.08 -1.42
C CYS A 10 20.94 13.77 -0.97
N PRO A 11 21.15 13.99 0.34
CA PRO A 11 22.35 14.66 0.82
C PRO A 11 23.59 13.85 0.39
N ARG A 12 24.55 14.54 -0.26
CA ARG A 12 25.81 13.93 -0.72
C ARG A 12 26.77 13.62 0.43
N GLU A 13 26.51 14.17 1.62
CA GLU A 13 27.23 13.83 2.85
C GLU A 13 26.42 12.82 3.68
N PRO A 14 27.10 11.84 4.32
CA PRO A 14 26.43 10.89 5.18
C PRO A 14 25.79 11.61 6.37
N VAL A 15 24.47 11.51 6.48
CA VAL A 15 23.72 12.06 7.60
C VAL A 15 24.13 11.31 8.87
N ARG A 16 24.75 12.01 9.83
CA ARG A 16 25.04 11.43 11.15
C ARG A 16 23.75 11.37 11.97
N LEU A 17 23.17 10.18 12.07
CA LEU A 17 22.07 9.93 13.00
C LEU A 17 22.61 10.05 14.43
N THR A 18 22.22 11.13 15.13
CA THR A 18 22.78 11.46 16.44
C THR A 18 22.14 10.63 17.56
N ARG A 19 20.87 10.28 17.42
CA ARG A 19 20.12 9.30 18.22
C ARG A 19 18.74 9.14 17.57
N LEU A 20 18.25 7.91 17.42
CA LEU A 20 16.86 7.66 17.05
C LEU A 20 16.10 7.40 18.34
N GLU A 21 15.24 8.32 18.73
CA GLU A 21 14.24 8.04 19.76
C GLU A 21 13.16 7.14 19.16
N PRO A 22 12.67 6.11 19.88
CA PRO A 22 11.56 5.30 19.43
C PRO A 22 10.35 6.20 19.18
N LEU A 23 9.80 6.15 17.97
CA LEU A 23 8.64 6.94 17.62
C LEU A 23 7.41 6.31 18.30
N GLU A 24 6.90 6.94 19.36
CA GLU A 24 5.61 6.61 19.96
C GLU A 24 4.50 7.14 19.03
N LEU A 25 4.30 6.45 17.91
CA LEU A 25 3.20 6.77 16.98
C LEU A 25 1.90 6.17 17.52
N LEU A 26 0.84 6.97 17.54
CA LEU A 26 -0.51 6.41 17.63
C LEU A 26 -0.83 5.65 16.32
N PRO A 27 -1.73 4.67 16.33
CA PRO A 27 -2.12 3.93 15.12
C PRO A 27 -2.61 4.86 13.99
N GLU A 28 -3.20 6.01 14.34
CA GLU A 28 -3.61 7.06 13.42
C GLU A 28 -2.42 7.69 12.66
N ASP A 29 -1.24 7.71 13.27
CA ASP A 29 -0.02 8.34 12.77
C ASP A 29 0.92 7.35 12.07
N LEU A 30 0.56 6.06 12.03
CA LEU A 30 1.37 5.02 11.38
C LEU A 30 1.42 5.31 9.88
N PRO A 31 2.59 5.68 9.32
CA PRO A 31 2.66 5.95 7.90
C PRO A 31 2.41 4.65 7.15
N ALA A 32 1.57 4.71 6.11
CA ALA A 32 1.29 3.58 5.21
C ALA A 32 2.55 2.92 4.62
N THR A 33 3.71 3.60 4.72
CA THR A 33 5.04 3.11 4.36
C THR A 33 5.56 1.97 5.25
N LEU A 34 4.97 1.72 6.42
CA LEU A 34 5.39 0.63 7.31
C LEU A 34 4.90 -0.76 6.84
N VAL A 35 3.98 -0.81 5.88
CA VAL A 35 3.47 -2.07 5.36
C VAL A 35 4.36 -2.61 4.25
N GLU A 36 5.11 -3.68 4.54
CA GLU A 36 5.94 -4.35 3.54
C GLU A 36 5.11 -5.27 2.64
N PHE A 37 4.96 -4.88 1.37
CA PHE A 37 4.35 -5.71 0.33
C PHE A 37 5.40 -6.43 -0.51
N THR A 38 5.08 -7.65 -0.96
CA THR A 38 5.86 -8.26 -2.05
C THR A 38 5.65 -7.44 -3.33
N PRO A 39 6.59 -7.51 -4.32
CA PRO A 39 6.44 -6.79 -5.57
C PRO A 39 5.09 -7.03 -6.26
N ARG A 40 4.62 -8.28 -6.26
CA ARG A 40 3.33 -8.66 -6.85
C ARG A 40 2.13 -8.13 -6.07
N GLN A 41 2.18 -8.13 -4.75
CA GLN A 41 1.11 -7.54 -3.92
C GLN A 41 0.98 -6.04 -4.17
N ARG A 42 2.11 -5.32 -4.24
CA ARG A 42 2.15 -3.89 -4.55
C ARG A 42 1.62 -3.58 -5.94
N GLU A 43 2.03 -4.38 -6.93
CA GLU A 43 1.56 -4.26 -8.31
C GLU A 43 0.04 -4.43 -8.40
N VAL A 44 -0.48 -5.50 -7.79
CA VAL A 44 -1.93 -5.81 -7.81
C VAL A 44 -2.74 -4.73 -7.09
N LEU A 45 -2.31 -4.27 -5.92
CA LEU A 45 -2.99 -3.19 -5.19
C LEU A 45 -3.00 -1.90 -5.99
N ARG A 46 -1.85 -1.48 -6.51
CA ARG A 46 -1.73 -0.27 -7.31
C ARG A 46 -2.64 -0.35 -8.54
N PHE A 47 -2.59 -1.47 -9.25
CA PHE A 47 -3.42 -1.67 -10.44
C PHE A 47 -4.92 -1.62 -10.12
N ALA A 48 -5.35 -2.28 -9.03
CA ALA A 48 -6.74 -2.20 -8.58
C ALA A 48 -7.14 -0.77 -8.22
N PHE A 49 -6.29 -0.03 -7.52
CA PHE A 49 -6.52 1.37 -7.16
C PHE A 49 -6.64 2.27 -8.40
N GLU A 50 -5.68 2.20 -9.33
CA GLU A 50 -5.65 3.01 -10.56
C GLU A 50 -6.86 2.75 -11.48
N ARG A 51 -7.43 1.54 -11.44
CA ARG A 51 -8.59 1.16 -12.27
C ARG A 51 -9.94 1.40 -11.57
N GLY A 52 -9.95 2.00 -10.38
CA GLY A 52 -11.17 2.35 -9.66
C GLY A 52 -11.85 1.17 -8.95
N TYR A 53 -11.09 0.13 -8.58
CA TYR A 53 -11.62 -1.04 -7.86
C TYR A 53 -12.14 -0.69 -6.46
N TYR A 54 -11.58 0.34 -5.83
CA TYR A 54 -11.94 0.77 -4.48
C TYR A 54 -12.90 1.98 -4.46
N GLU A 55 -13.33 2.46 -5.64
CA GLU A 55 -14.21 3.61 -5.78
C GLU A 55 -15.69 3.28 -5.51
N TRP A 56 -16.48 4.31 -5.23
CA TRP A 56 -17.93 4.22 -5.11
C TRP A 56 -18.64 5.26 -6.01
N PRO A 57 -19.43 4.84 -7.01
CA PRO A 57 -19.66 3.46 -7.44
C PRO A 57 -18.41 2.83 -8.03
N ARG A 58 -18.28 1.50 -7.86
CA ARG A 58 -17.11 0.75 -8.32
C ARG A 58 -16.99 0.82 -9.85
N GLU A 59 -15.82 1.23 -10.35
CA GLU A 59 -15.58 1.36 -11.79
C GLU A 59 -15.20 0.02 -12.45
N VAL A 60 -14.54 -0.88 -11.71
CA VAL A 60 -14.04 -2.16 -12.22
C VAL A 60 -14.20 -3.28 -11.21
N ASP A 61 -14.45 -4.50 -11.68
CA ASP A 61 -14.52 -5.68 -10.82
C ASP A 61 -13.20 -6.50 -10.84
N ALA A 62 -13.07 -7.42 -9.88
CA ALA A 62 -11.87 -8.26 -9.75
C ALA A 62 -11.66 -9.23 -10.93
N LYS A 63 -12.72 -9.56 -11.69
CA LYS A 63 -12.61 -10.43 -12.85
C LYS A 63 -11.95 -9.67 -13.99
N THR A 64 -12.44 -8.47 -14.31
CA THR A 64 -11.85 -7.61 -15.34
C THR A 64 -10.38 -7.32 -15.06
N LEU A 65 -10.02 -7.01 -13.81
CA LEU A 65 -8.61 -6.81 -13.43
C LEU A 65 -7.75 -8.08 -13.62
N ALA A 66 -8.31 -9.25 -13.30
CA ALA A 66 -7.60 -10.51 -13.46
C ALA A 66 -7.37 -10.83 -14.95
N ASP A 67 -8.38 -10.58 -15.78
CA ASP A 67 -8.32 -10.75 -17.23
C ASP A 67 -7.24 -9.81 -17.84
N GLU A 68 -7.16 -8.55 -17.40
CA GLU A 68 -6.15 -7.59 -17.84
C GLU A 68 -4.72 -7.95 -17.42
N LEU A 69 -4.54 -8.55 -16.24
CA LEU A 69 -3.24 -9.02 -15.75
C LEU A 69 -2.89 -10.43 -16.25
N GLY A 70 -3.77 -11.08 -17.01
CA GLY A 70 -3.56 -12.44 -17.52
C GLY A 70 -3.46 -13.51 -16.43
N ILE A 71 -4.15 -13.32 -15.30
CA ILE A 71 -4.15 -14.25 -14.16
C ILE A 71 -5.56 -14.74 -13.84
N ALA A 72 -5.66 -15.86 -13.10
CA ALA A 72 -6.95 -16.32 -12.62
C ALA A 72 -7.55 -15.32 -11.61
N LYS A 73 -8.88 -15.13 -11.66
CA LYS A 73 -9.62 -14.31 -10.68
C LYS A 73 -9.33 -14.69 -9.23
N ALA A 74 -9.18 -15.99 -8.96
CA ALA A 74 -8.83 -16.47 -7.61
C ALA A 74 -7.46 -15.95 -7.14
N THR A 75 -6.46 -15.97 -8.02
CA THR A 75 -5.10 -15.45 -7.76
C THR A 75 -5.13 -13.94 -7.54
N MET A 76 -5.90 -13.19 -8.33
CA MET A 76 -6.11 -11.75 -8.13
C MET A 76 -6.67 -11.46 -6.73
N LEU A 77 -7.76 -12.12 -6.36
CA LEU A 77 -8.39 -11.95 -5.05
C LEU A 77 -7.48 -12.39 -3.90
N GLU A 78 -6.68 -13.44 -4.09
CA GLU A 78 -5.70 -13.87 -3.10
C GLU A 78 -4.64 -12.79 -2.84
N HIS A 79 -4.09 -12.20 -3.91
CA HIS A 79 -3.14 -11.10 -3.78
C HIS A 79 -3.75 -9.89 -3.08
N LEU A 80 -4.97 -9.50 -3.44
CA LEU A 80 -5.69 -8.41 -2.77
C LEU A 80 -5.89 -8.72 -1.29
N ARG A 81 -6.48 -9.87 -0.93
CA ARG A 81 -6.71 -10.24 0.48
C ARG A 81 -5.43 -10.28 1.31
N LYS A 82 -4.35 -10.84 0.77
CA LYS A 82 -3.06 -10.89 1.47
C LYS A 82 -2.48 -9.50 1.68
N ALA A 83 -2.64 -8.60 0.71
CA ALA A 83 -2.16 -7.25 0.81
C ALA A 83 -3.03 -6.40 1.76
N GLU A 84 -4.36 -6.44 1.60
CA GLU A 84 -5.33 -5.81 2.50
C GLU A 84 -5.16 -6.29 3.94
N GLY A 85 -4.96 -7.59 4.17
CA GLY A 85 -4.69 -8.14 5.49
C GLY A 85 -3.45 -7.55 6.17
N LYS A 86 -2.38 -7.26 5.40
CA LYS A 86 -1.20 -6.57 5.94
C LYS A 86 -1.50 -5.13 6.35
N VAL A 87 -2.35 -4.44 5.59
CA VAL A 87 -2.81 -3.09 5.94
C VAL A 87 -3.62 -3.13 7.23
N LEU A 88 -4.61 -4.03 7.31
CA LEU A 88 -5.46 -4.18 8.49
C LEU A 88 -4.66 -4.54 9.75
N ASN A 89 -3.67 -5.44 9.62
CA ASN A 89 -2.77 -5.80 10.71
C ASN A 89 -1.94 -4.60 11.19
N ALA A 90 -1.42 -3.79 10.26
CA ALA A 90 -0.66 -2.59 10.61
C ALA A 90 -1.48 -1.55 11.38
N TYR A 91 -2.80 -1.48 11.14
CA TYR A 91 -3.72 -0.62 11.90
C TYR A 91 -4.27 -1.28 13.17
N GLY A 92 -3.84 -2.50 13.52
CA GLY A 92 -4.34 -3.21 14.69
C GLY A 92 -5.81 -3.60 14.60
N ILE A 93 -6.36 -3.68 13.38
CA ILE A 93 -7.78 -4.02 13.13
C ILE A 93 -7.98 -5.56 13.09
N ASP A 94 -6.91 -6.34 12.97
CA ASP A 94 -6.96 -7.80 12.93
C ASP A 94 -6.85 -8.39 14.36
N ASP A 95 -7.97 -8.88 14.92
CA ASP A 95 -8.06 -9.59 16.22
C ASP A 95 -7.56 -11.06 16.15
N ARG A 96 -6.78 -11.42 15.13
CA ARG A 96 -6.27 -12.80 14.91
C ARG A 96 -4.87 -13.04 15.46
#